data_AF-A0A956UHK7-F1
#
_entry.id   AF-A0A956UHK7-F1
#
_cell.length_a   1.000
_cell.length_b   1.000
_cell.length_c   1.000
_cell.angle_alpha   90.00
_cell.angle_beta   90.00
_cell.angle_gamma   90.00
#
_symmetry.space_group_name_H-M   'P 1'
#
loop_
_entity.id
_entity.type
_entity.pdbx_description
1 polymer ?
#
loop_
_entity_poly.entity_id
_entity_poly.type
_entity_poly.pdbx_seq_one_letter_code
_entity_poly.pdbx_strand_id
1 'polypeptide(L)'
;YCVQIVRETRNDASFELGASPRASLALFRASRAHAAINGRDFVLPDDVKTMARHVLPHRLILSTQSRLRGRDTGDILDEVLRRVPVPIEE
;
A
#
# COMPACT_ATOMS: atom_id res chain seq x y z
N TYR A 1 -2.18 -9.82 -4.01
CA TYR A 1 -2.38 -8.35 -3.97
C TYR A 1 -1.63 -7.64 -2.83
N CYS A 2 -1.98 -7.81 -1.53
CA CYS A 2 -1.32 -7.08 -0.42
C CYS A 2 0.22 -7.21 -0.39
N VAL A 3 0.73 -8.43 -0.58
CA VAL A 3 2.18 -8.69 -0.63
C VAL A 3 2.82 -7.99 -1.83
N GLN A 4 2.13 -7.93 -2.96
CA GLN A 4 2.61 -7.29 -4.18
C GLN A 4 2.73 -5.77 -3.99
N ILE A 5 1.71 -5.12 -3.40
CA ILE A 5 1.79 -3.69 -3.04
C ILE A 5 3.01 -3.42 -2.16
N VAL A 6 3.19 -4.22 -1.09
CA VAL A 6 4.34 -4.06 -0.19
C VAL A 6 5.67 -4.28 -0.92
N ARG A 7 5.75 -5.29 -1.81
CA ARG A 7 6.94 -5.53 -2.63
C ARG A 7 7.24 -4.34 -3.54
N GLU A 8 6.23 -3.76 -4.19
CA GLU A 8 6.43 -2.59 -5.04
C GLU A 8 6.95 -1.39 -4.26
N THR A 9 6.52 -1.16 -3.01
CA THR A 9 7.12 -0.09 -2.18
C THR A 9 8.60 -0.32 -1.87
N ARG A 10 9.09 -1.57 -1.91
CA ARG A 10 10.52 -1.91 -1.69
C ARG A 10 11.34 -1.79 -2.97
N ASN A 11 10.69 -1.87 -4.13
CA ASN A 11 11.33 -1.78 -5.44
C ASN A 11 11.31 -0.35 -6.00
N ASP A 12 10.50 0.54 -5.42
CA ASP A 12 10.41 1.94 -5.85
C ASP A 12 11.57 2.78 -5.29
N ALA A 13 12.39 3.35 -6.19
CA ALA A 13 13.55 4.19 -5.84
C ALA A 13 13.17 5.50 -5.11
N SER A 14 11.89 5.85 -5.10
CA SER A 14 11.40 7.00 -4.34
C SER A 14 11.48 6.78 -2.83
N PHE A 15 11.58 5.52 -2.37
CA PHE A 15 11.76 5.15 -0.98
C PHE A 15 13.19 4.69 -0.69
N GLU A 16 13.79 5.24 0.35
CA GLU A 16 15.01 4.71 0.97
C GLU A 16 14.70 3.43 1.75
N LEU A 17 13.50 3.35 2.33
CA LEU A 17 12.99 2.16 3.00
C LEU A 17 11.53 1.92 2.61
N GLY A 18 11.30 0.84 1.85
CA GLY A 18 9.96 0.32 1.57
C GLY A 18 9.36 -0.47 2.74
N ALA A 19 8.07 -0.76 2.65
CA ALA A 19 7.35 -1.41 3.73
C ALA A 19 7.88 -2.85 3.99
N SER A 20 7.88 -3.26 5.26
CA SER A 20 8.35 -4.60 5.66
C SER A 20 7.29 -5.68 5.40
N PRO A 21 7.65 -6.97 5.40
CA PRO A 21 6.66 -8.06 5.32
C PRO A 21 5.55 -7.98 6.39
N ARG A 22 5.81 -7.39 7.56
CA ARG A 22 4.77 -7.17 8.59
C ARG A 22 3.66 -6.22 8.13
N ALA A 23 3.97 -5.30 7.22
CA ALA A 23 2.98 -4.38 6.66
C ALA A 23 1.94 -5.11 5.80
N SER A 24 2.28 -6.22 5.13
CA SER A 24 1.32 -6.97 4.33
C SER A 24 0.26 -7.64 5.20
N LEU A 25 0.66 -8.16 6.37
CA LEU A 25 -0.26 -8.72 7.36
C LEU A 25 -1.17 -7.64 7.98
N ALA A 26 -0.59 -6.48 8.33
CA ALA A 26 -1.37 -5.35 8.84
C ALA A 26 -2.40 -4.86 7.81
N LEU A 27 -1.97 -4.72 6.56
CA LEU A 27 -2.83 -4.31 5.45
C LEU A 27 -3.96 -5.31 5.21
N PHE A 28 -3.66 -6.61 5.20
CA PHE A 28 -4.68 -7.65 5.06
C PHE A 28 -5.71 -7.63 6.19
N ARG A 29 -5.27 -7.51 7.45
CA ARG A 29 -6.18 -7.43 8.61
C ARG A 29 -7.06 -6.18 8.57
N ALA A 30 -6.47 -5.03 8.25
CA ALA A 30 -7.23 -3.78 8.11
C ALA A 30 -8.27 -3.88 6.98
N SER A 31 -7.91 -4.49 5.84
CA SER A 31 -8.83 -4.67 4.71
C SER A 31 -10.00 -5.61 5.05
N ARG A 32 -9.75 -6.68 5.81
CA ARG A 32 -10.81 -7.56 6.34
C ARG A 32 -11.74 -6.83 7.30
N ALA A 33 -11.18 -6.05 8.23
CA ALA A 33 -11.98 -5.25 9.14
C ALA A 33 -12.83 -4.22 8.39
N HIS A 34 -12.24 -3.56 7.38
CA HIS A 34 -12.95 -2.61 6.53
C HIS A 34 -14.11 -3.27 5.76
N ALA A 35 -13.88 -4.43 5.15
CA ALA A 35 -14.94 -5.19 4.48
C ALA A 35 -16.08 -5.57 5.46
N ALA A 36 -15.73 -6.07 6.65
CA ALA A 36 -16.70 -6.47 7.66
C ALA A 36 -17.53 -5.29 8.19
N ILE A 37 -16.91 -4.12 8.44
CA ILE A 37 -17.63 -2.89 8.83
C ILE A 37 -18.62 -2.46 7.74
N ASN A 38 -18.30 -2.72 6.47
CA ASN A 38 -19.17 -2.45 5.33
C ASN A 38 -20.15 -3.60 5.02
N GLY A 39 -20.34 -4.56 5.93
CA GLY A 39 -21.31 -5.65 5.79
C GLY A 39 -20.96 -6.70 4.73
N ARG A 40 -19.68 -6.82 4.34
CA ARG A 40 -19.21 -7.79 3.34
C ARG A 40 -18.37 -8.90 3.99
N ASP A 41 -18.63 -10.13 3.57
CA ASP A 41 -17.91 -11.32 4.05
C ASP A 41 -16.58 -11.58 3.32
N PHE A 42 -16.30 -10.81 2.28
CA PHE A 42 -15.08 -10.92 1.47
C PHE A 42 -14.45 -9.55 1.20
N VAL A 43 -13.13 -9.57 1.01
CA VAL A 43 -12.33 -8.38 0.77
C VAL A 43 -12.28 -8.09 -0.72
N LEU A 44 -12.59 -6.85 -1.10
CA LEU A 44 -12.39 -6.34 -2.46
C LEU A 44 -11.00 -5.70 -2.60
N PRO A 45 -10.43 -5.65 -3.82
CA PRO A 45 -9.19 -4.91 -4.06
C PRO A 45 -9.25 -3.44 -3.60
N ASP A 46 -10.42 -2.80 -3.69
CA ASP A 46 -10.62 -1.43 -3.27
C ASP A 46 -10.54 -1.24 -1.75
N ASP A 47 -10.90 -2.26 -0.95
CA ASP A 47 -10.64 -2.23 0.50
C ASP A 47 -9.15 -2.17 0.78
N VAL A 48 -8.37 -2.95 0.02
CA VAL A 48 -6.92 -3.00 0.16
C VAL A 48 -6.30 -1.67 -0.22
N LYS A 49 -6.73 -1.06 -1.33
CA LYS A 49 -6.25 0.28 -1.75
C LYS A 49 -6.62 1.36 -0.73
N THR A 50 -7.85 1.33 -0.23
CA THR A 50 -8.32 2.29 0.79
C THR A 50 -7.48 2.17 2.06
N MET A 51 -7.30 0.94 2.57
CA MET A 51 -6.52 0.71 3.79
C MET A 51 -5.02 0.93 3.60
N ALA A 52 -4.48 0.77 2.40
CA ALA A 52 -3.06 1.05 2.13
C ALA A 52 -2.67 2.49 2.47
N ARG A 53 -3.55 3.46 2.18
CA ARG A 53 -3.34 4.89 2.49
C ARG A 53 -3.28 5.19 3.99
N HIS A 54 -3.81 4.31 4.84
CA HIS A 54 -3.77 4.47 6.30
C HIS A 54 -2.68 3.60 6.95
N VAL A 55 -2.40 2.43 6.39
CA VAL A 55 -1.49 1.43 6.97
C VAL A 55 -0.03 1.66 6.58
N LEU A 56 0.24 2.12 5.37
CA LEU A 56 1.60 2.13 4.81
C LEU A 56 2.41 3.42 5.00
N PRO A 57 1.86 4.65 5.00
CA PRO A 57 2.70 5.86 4.97
C PRO A 57 3.72 5.97 6.09
N HIS A 58 3.33 5.67 7.33
CA HIS A 58 4.21 5.72 8.51
C HIS A 58 5.24 4.57 8.56
N ARG A 59 5.26 3.70 7.53
CA ARG A 59 6.17 2.55 7.39
C ARG A 59 7.14 2.72 6.23
N LEU A 60 7.11 3.88 5.57
CA LEU A 60 7.90 4.20 4.39
C LEU A 60 8.84 5.36 4.74
N ILE A 61 10.07 5.29 4.25
CA ILE A 61 11.04 6.38 4.36
C ILE A 61 11.38 6.85 2.96
N LEU A 62 11.16 8.13 2.68
CA LEU A 62 11.49 8.75 1.40
C LEU A 62 13.00 8.84 1.20
N SER A 63 13.43 8.55 -0.03
CA SER A 63 14.81 8.82 -0.44
C SER A 63 15.11 10.32 -0.35
N THR A 64 16.39 10.65 -0.14
CA THR A 64 16.85 12.05 -0.13
C THR A 64 16.47 12.77 -1.41
N GLN A 65 16.53 12.10 -2.57
CA GLN A 65 16.13 12.68 -3.85
C GLN A 65 14.63 13.02 -3.88
N SER A 66 13.75 12.14 -3.41
CA SER A 66 12.31 12.39 -3.32
C SER A 66 12.00 13.57 -2.40
N ARG A 67 12.65 13.63 -1.23
CA ARG A 67 12.49 14.73 -0.26
C ARG A 67 12.92 16.08 -0.84
N LEU A 68 14.07 16.13 -1.53
CA LEU A 68 14.56 17.36 -2.17
C LEU A 68 13.66 17.84 -3.31
N ARG A 69 12.93 16.93 -3.97
CA ARG A 69 11.92 17.27 -4.99
C ARG A 69 10.57 17.66 -4.40
N GLY A 70 10.45 17.78 -3.07
CA GLY A 70 9.21 18.16 -2.38
C GLY A 70 8.08 17.14 -2.50
N ARG A 71 8.42 15.86 -2.71
CA ARG A 71 7.44 14.79 -2.89
C ARG A 71 6.94 14.30 -1.53
N ASP A 72 5.63 14.03 -1.43
CA ASP A 72 5.03 13.42 -0.24
C ASP A 72 4.95 11.89 -0.34
N THR A 73 5.00 11.22 0.81
CA THR A 73 4.88 9.75 0.91
C THR A 73 3.54 9.25 0.39
N GLY A 74 2.44 9.98 0.65
CA GLY A 74 1.10 9.63 0.18
C GLY A 74 0.99 9.67 -1.35
N ASP A 75 1.54 10.71 -1.97
CA ASP A 75 1.51 10.86 -3.43
C ASP A 75 2.28 9.72 -4.13
N ILE A 76 3.48 9.41 -3.63
CA ILE A 76 4.28 8.30 -4.16
C ILE A 76 3.57 6.96 -3.92
N LEU A 77 2.97 6.77 -2.74
CA LEU A 77 2.19 5.56 -2.46
C LEU A 77 1.02 5.41 -3.44
N ASP A 78 0.35 6.50 -3.80
CA ASP A 78 -0.74 6.49 -4.78
C ASP A 78 -0.28 6.10 -6.18
N GLU A 79 0.92 6.51 -6.57
CA GLU A 79 1.56 6.06 -7.81
C GLU A 79 1.86 4.56 -7.77
N VAL A 80 2.38 4.05 -6.65
CA VAL A 80 2.60 2.61 -6.43
C VAL A 80 1.29 1.84 -6.56
N LEU A 81 0.22 2.29 -5.88
CA LEU A 81 -1.09 1.62 -5.90
C LEU A 81 -1.74 1.59 -7.29
N ARG A 82 -1.48 2.60 -8.12
CA ARG A 82 -1.95 2.64 -9.52
C ARG A 82 -1.21 1.66 -10.42
N ARG A 83 0.07 1.39 -10.12
CA ARG A 83 0.95 0.56 -10.95
C ARG A 83 0.81 -0.94 -10.65
N VAL A 84 0.38 -1.31 -9.44
CA VAL A 84 0.12 -2.71 -9.07
C VAL A 84 -1.18 -3.19 -9.73
N PRO A 85 -1.14 -4.21 -10.62
CA PRO A 85 -2.34 -4.76 -11.24
C PRO A 85 -3.34 -5.24 -10.21
N VAL A 86 -4.61 -4.88 -10.41
CA VAL A 86 -5.72 -5.41 -9.63
C VAL A 86 -5.92 -6.88 -10.02
N PRO A 87 -6.09 -7.81 -9.07
CA PRO A 87 -6.40 -9.20 -9.41
C PRO A 87 -7.72 -9.24 -10.16
N ILE A 88 -7.69 -9.81 -11.36
CA ILE A 88 -8.88 -10.22 -12.12
C ILE A 88 -9.06 -11.72 -11.88
N GLU A 89 -10.30 -12.17 -11.72
CA GLU A 89 -10.61 -13.60 -11.74
C GLU A 89 -10.31 -14.12 -13.16
N GLU A 90 -9.60 -15.25 -13.25
CA GLU A 90 -9.50 -16.04 -14.49
C GLU A 90 -10.78 -16.87 -14.70
#